data_AF-A0A962W8Q2-F1
#
_entry.id   AF-A0A962W8Q2-F1
#
_cell.length_a   1.000
_cell.length_b   1.000
_cell.length_c   1.000
_cell.angle_alpha   90.00
_cell.angle_beta   90.00
_cell.angle_gamma   90.00
#
_symmetry.space_group_name_H-M   'P 1'
#
loop_
_entity.id
_entity.type
_entity.pdbx_description
1 polymer ?
#
loop_
_entity_poly.entity_id
_entity_poly.type
_entity_poly.pdbx_seq_one_letter_code
_entity_poly.pdbx_strand_id
1 'polypeptide(L)'
;ITVGGWDHHDDVLPNQAAMLPMVSAGLLEFRNALRELAILDAVTTFTTSDFGRTLTSNGKGSDHGWGGHHIIMGGSVNGGAFYGDYPEISPGNPLDLGRGIYAPTTSVDEYFAELARWFGVPASDLPRVLPNVTRFYSPQSAELPLGMLRL
;
A
#
# COMPACT_ATOMS: atom_id res chain seq x y z
N ILE A 1 -8.37 -10.99 15.56
CA ILE A 1 -6.99 -11.45 15.84
C ILE A 1 -6.10 -10.22 15.79
N THR A 2 -5.21 -10.04 16.76
CA THR A 2 -4.27 -8.91 16.80
C THR A 2 -2.86 -9.46 16.95
N VAL A 3 -1.94 -9.01 16.10
CA VAL A 3 -0.50 -9.29 16.21
C VAL A 3 0.18 -7.94 16.38
N GLY A 4 0.63 -7.65 17.60
CA GLY A 4 1.28 -6.38 17.94
C GLY A 4 2.76 -6.35 17.59
N GLY A 5 3.41 -5.23 17.94
CA GLY A 5 4.86 -5.09 17.87
C GLY A 5 5.41 -4.48 16.58
N TRP A 6 4.58 -3.89 15.70
CA TRP A 6 5.02 -3.35 14.41
C TRP A 6 5.59 -1.92 14.44
N ASP A 7 5.46 -1.24 15.58
CA ASP A 7 5.99 0.11 15.77
C ASP A 7 7.41 0.10 16.38
N HIS A 8 8.40 -0.23 15.55
CA HIS A 8 9.81 -0.32 15.92
C HIS A 8 10.50 1.06 15.97
N HIS A 9 10.77 1.61 17.14
CA HIS A 9 11.57 2.85 17.26
C HIS A 9 13.08 2.59 17.25
N ASP A 10 13.48 1.35 17.48
CA ASP A 10 14.83 0.81 17.47
C ASP A 10 14.88 -0.55 16.77
N ASP A 11 16.10 -0.98 16.40
CA ASP A 11 16.36 -2.31 15.82
C ASP A 11 15.40 -2.70 14.67
N VAL A 12 15.04 -1.71 13.84
CA VAL A 12 14.00 -1.86 12.80
C VAL A 12 14.30 -3.02 11.86
N LEU A 13 15.55 -3.17 11.42
CA LEU A 13 15.94 -4.22 10.48
C LEU A 13 15.87 -5.62 11.11
N PRO A 14 16.50 -5.90 12.28
CA PRO A 14 16.31 -7.18 12.98
C PRO A 14 14.84 -7.53 13.25
N ASN A 15 14.06 -6.55 13.72
CA ASN A 15 12.67 -6.77 14.07
C ASN A 15 11.81 -7.09 12.83
N GLN A 16 11.96 -6.32 11.74
CA GLN A 16 11.26 -6.61 10.49
C GLN A 16 11.68 -7.96 9.89
N ALA A 17 12.98 -8.33 9.96
CA ALA A 17 13.46 -9.61 9.49
C ALA A 17 12.81 -10.79 10.23
N ALA A 18 12.51 -10.64 11.52
CA ALA A 18 11.80 -11.64 12.30
C ALA A 18 10.28 -11.65 12.02
N MET A 19 9.67 -10.49 11.76
CA MET A 19 8.21 -10.35 11.72
C MET A 19 7.58 -10.47 10.33
N LEU A 20 8.24 -9.96 9.28
CA LEU A 20 7.72 -10.05 7.91
C LEU A 20 7.50 -11.50 7.42
N PRO A 21 8.32 -12.51 7.81
CA PRO A 21 8.03 -13.90 7.47
C PRO A 21 6.68 -14.40 8.02
N MET A 22 6.24 -13.92 9.18
CA MET A 22 4.93 -14.27 9.73
C MET A 22 3.78 -13.74 8.86
N VAL A 23 3.90 -12.50 8.38
CA VAL A 23 2.93 -11.91 7.43
C VAL A 23 2.96 -12.67 6.12
N SER A 24 4.16 -12.95 5.58
CA SER A 24 4.31 -13.71 4.33
C SER A 24 3.66 -15.09 4.42
N ALA A 25 3.86 -15.82 5.51
CA ALA A 25 3.25 -17.13 5.73
C ALA A 25 1.72 -17.02 5.85
N GLY A 26 1.22 -16.07 6.65
CA GLY A 26 -0.23 -15.85 6.80
C GLY A 26 -0.93 -15.49 5.50
N LEU A 27 -0.34 -14.62 4.68
CA LEU A 27 -0.86 -14.26 3.36
C LEU A 27 -0.85 -15.44 2.39
N LEU A 28 0.19 -16.29 2.43
CA LEU A 28 0.27 -17.50 1.61
C LEU A 28 -0.84 -18.50 1.98
N GLU A 29 -1.00 -18.79 3.27
CA GLU A 29 -2.03 -19.71 3.76
C GLU A 29 -3.44 -19.19 3.42
N PHE A 30 -3.70 -17.90 3.64
CA PHE A 30 -4.98 -17.29 3.30
C PHE A 30 -5.29 -17.44 1.81
N ARG A 31 -4.32 -17.13 0.93
CA ARG A 31 -4.47 -17.32 -0.52
C ARG A 31 -4.76 -18.77 -0.88
N ASN A 32 -4.03 -19.72 -0.30
CA ASN A 32 -4.19 -21.14 -0.61
C ASN A 32 -5.58 -21.62 -0.19
N ALA A 33 -6.07 -21.21 0.98
CA ALA A 33 -7.42 -21.50 1.43
C ALA A 33 -8.50 -20.93 0.48
N LEU A 34 -8.33 -19.68 0.02
CA LEU A 34 -9.26 -19.09 -0.96
C LEU A 34 -9.26 -19.84 -2.30
N ARG A 35 -8.12 -20.39 -2.72
CA ARG A 35 -8.04 -21.25 -3.91
C ARG A 35 -8.74 -22.59 -3.69
N GLU A 36 -8.54 -23.22 -2.54
CA GLU A 36 -9.20 -24.48 -2.18
C GLU A 36 -10.72 -24.32 -2.15
N LEU A 37 -11.20 -23.19 -1.64
CA LEU A 37 -12.61 -22.82 -1.63
C LEU A 37 -13.15 -22.33 -2.98
N ALA A 38 -12.30 -22.24 -4.02
CA ALA A 38 -12.64 -21.73 -5.35
C ALA A 38 -13.26 -20.32 -5.36
N ILE A 39 -12.83 -19.44 -4.43
CA ILE A 39 -13.32 -18.06 -4.29
C ILE A 39 -12.21 -17.00 -4.36
N LEU A 40 -11.00 -17.37 -4.79
CA LEU A 40 -9.87 -16.44 -4.89
C LEU A 40 -10.20 -15.19 -5.74
N ASP A 41 -10.99 -15.35 -6.79
CA ASP A 41 -11.36 -14.24 -7.69
C ASP A 41 -12.34 -13.24 -7.05
N ALA A 42 -13.05 -13.66 -6.00
CA ALA A 42 -14.01 -12.86 -5.26
C ALA A 42 -13.39 -12.10 -4.07
N VAL A 43 -12.08 -12.24 -3.83
CA VAL A 43 -11.40 -11.63 -2.68
C VAL A 43 -10.15 -10.87 -3.13
N THR A 44 -10.04 -9.63 -2.66
CA THR A 44 -8.84 -8.80 -2.76
C THR A 44 -8.31 -8.53 -1.36
N THR A 45 -7.10 -9.02 -1.09
CA THR A 45 -6.35 -8.76 0.14
C THR A 45 -5.37 -7.62 -0.12
N PHE A 46 -5.30 -6.67 0.81
CA PHE A 46 -4.46 -5.49 0.66
C PHE A 46 -3.86 -5.10 2.02
N THR A 47 -2.71 -4.42 2.00
CA THR A 47 -2.10 -3.85 3.21
C THR A 47 -2.28 -2.34 3.25
N THR A 48 -2.20 -1.80 4.46
CA THR A 48 -2.15 -0.35 4.74
C THR A 48 -1.19 -0.11 5.89
N SER A 49 -0.73 1.12 6.04
CA SER A 49 0.10 1.57 7.15
C SER A 49 -0.21 3.03 7.45
N ASP A 50 -0.13 3.42 8.72
CA ASP A 50 -0.42 4.79 9.15
C ASP A 50 0.70 5.76 8.77
N PHE A 51 1.94 5.27 8.66
CA PHE A 51 3.13 6.08 8.35
C PHE A 51 4.28 5.25 7.78
N GLY A 52 5.20 5.93 7.09
CA GLY A 52 6.48 5.37 6.67
C GLY A 52 7.55 5.47 7.76
N ARG A 53 8.80 5.12 7.45
CA ARG A 53 9.95 5.33 8.33
C ARG A 53 11.02 6.15 7.64
N THR A 54 11.74 6.98 8.40
CA THR A 54 12.89 7.72 7.87
C THR A 54 13.96 6.75 7.36
N LEU A 55 14.53 7.02 6.18
CA LEU A 55 15.69 6.25 5.70
C LEU A 55 16.96 6.56 6.48
N THR A 56 17.04 7.75 7.08
CA THR A 56 18.16 8.11 7.96
C THR A 56 17.93 7.63 9.39
N SER A 57 19.02 7.35 10.09
CA SER A 57 18.99 6.90 11.48
C SER A 57 18.68 8.05 12.45
N ASN A 58 17.96 7.76 13.53
CA ASN A 58 17.82 8.64 14.71
C ASN A 58 18.82 8.29 15.84
N GLY A 59 19.82 7.45 15.57
CA GLY A 59 20.86 7.00 16.51
C GLY A 59 20.69 5.56 17.00
N LYS A 60 19.46 5.06 17.11
CA LYS A 60 19.17 3.64 17.47
C LYS A 60 18.13 2.96 16.56
N GLY A 61 17.44 3.72 15.74
CA GLY A 61 16.46 3.22 14.77
C GLY A 61 16.10 4.29 13.76
N SER A 62 14.80 4.48 13.55
CA SER A 62 14.22 5.42 12.58
C SER A 62 13.04 6.15 13.21
N ASP A 63 12.76 7.38 12.77
CA ASP A 63 11.52 8.06 13.15
C ASP A 63 10.41 7.79 12.15
N HIS A 64 9.21 8.32 12.43
CA HIS A 64 8.11 8.29 11.49
C HIS A 64 8.46 9.09 10.24
N GLY A 65 8.02 8.59 9.10
CA GLY A 65 8.17 9.21 7.80
C GLY A 65 6.88 9.11 7.00
N TRP A 66 7.02 9.27 5.69
CA TRP A 66 5.93 9.23 4.73
C TRP A 66 6.36 8.39 3.53
N GLY A 67 5.38 7.89 2.79
CA GLY A 67 5.60 6.89 1.75
C GLY A 67 5.86 5.49 2.31
N GLY A 68 5.75 4.50 1.43
CA GLY A 68 5.92 3.08 1.76
C GLY A 68 5.38 2.20 0.64
N HIS A 69 5.56 0.90 0.80
CA HIS A 69 4.99 -0.09 -0.12
C HIS A 69 3.78 -0.76 0.52
N HIS A 70 2.70 -0.84 -0.26
CA HIS A 70 1.56 -1.68 0.06
C HIS A 70 1.58 -2.92 -0.83
N ILE A 71 1.15 -4.05 -0.27
CA ILE A 71 1.04 -5.33 -0.98
C ILE A 71 -0.43 -5.58 -1.23
N ILE A 72 -0.77 -5.90 -2.47
CA ILE A 72 -2.11 -6.29 -2.90
C ILE A 72 -2.05 -7.66 -3.57
N MET A 73 -3.01 -8.54 -3.25
CA MET A 73 -3.09 -9.88 -3.79
C MET A 73 -4.53 -10.35 -3.87
N GLY A 74 -4.84 -11.18 -4.86
CA GLY A 74 -6.20 -11.66 -5.09
C GLY A 74 -6.38 -12.09 -6.54
N GLY A 75 -7.46 -12.79 -6.82
CA GLY A 75 -7.71 -13.30 -8.17
C GLY A 75 -8.13 -12.24 -9.17
N SER A 76 -8.51 -11.04 -8.72
CA SER A 76 -8.81 -9.87 -9.57
C SER A 76 -7.61 -8.94 -9.76
N VAL A 77 -6.48 -9.17 -9.08
CA VAL A 77 -5.32 -8.28 -9.11
C VAL A 77 -4.52 -8.48 -10.40
N ASN A 78 -4.16 -7.37 -11.06
CA ASN A 78 -3.15 -7.30 -12.12
C ASN A 78 -1.76 -7.36 -11.47
N GLY A 79 -1.37 -8.56 -11.01
CA GLY A 79 -0.12 -8.78 -10.28
C GLY A 79 1.14 -8.74 -11.15
N GLY A 80 2.31 -8.82 -10.51
CA GLY A 80 3.60 -8.80 -11.19
C GLY A 80 4.06 -7.41 -11.64
N ALA A 81 3.41 -6.35 -11.15
CA ALA A 81 3.70 -4.97 -11.46
C ALA A 81 3.90 -4.15 -10.17
N PHE A 82 4.67 -3.07 -10.29
CA PHE A 82 4.70 -1.98 -9.33
C PHE A 82 3.81 -0.86 -9.86
N TYR A 83 2.99 -0.28 -8.98
CA TYR A 83 2.13 0.86 -9.30
C TYR A 83 2.67 2.08 -8.57
N GLY A 84 2.81 3.19 -9.29
CA GLY A 84 3.54 4.37 -8.85
C GLY A 84 5.03 4.32 -9.22
N ASP A 85 5.71 5.43 -8.96
CA ASP A 85 7.12 5.60 -9.29
C ASP A 85 7.99 5.51 -8.03
N TYR A 86 8.93 4.58 -8.02
CA TYR A 86 9.93 4.49 -6.95
C TYR A 86 10.92 5.66 -7.07
N PRO A 87 11.08 6.49 -6.02
CA PRO A 87 11.95 7.65 -6.11
C PRO A 87 13.42 7.22 -6.14
N GLU A 88 14.25 7.96 -6.88
CA GLU A 88 15.70 7.86 -6.73
C GLU A 88 16.12 8.32 -5.33
N ILE A 89 16.76 7.46 -4.56
CA ILE A 89 17.23 7.81 -3.22
C ILE A 89 18.60 8.49 -3.33
N SER A 90 18.58 9.82 -3.45
CA SER A 90 19.80 10.62 -3.58
C SER A 90 19.67 12.00 -2.91
N PRO A 91 20.79 12.57 -2.39
CA PRO A 91 20.77 13.91 -1.82
C PRO A 91 20.30 14.96 -2.83
N GLY A 92 19.38 15.83 -2.40
CA GLY A 92 18.84 16.90 -3.25
C GLY A 92 17.69 16.47 -4.15
N ASN A 93 17.20 15.22 -4.05
CA ASN A 93 15.97 14.82 -4.71
C ASN A 93 14.80 15.69 -4.19
N PRO A 94 13.97 16.28 -5.07
CA PRO A 94 12.84 17.13 -4.66
C PRO A 94 11.74 16.39 -3.87
N LEU A 95 11.70 15.06 -3.92
CA LEU A 95 10.79 14.23 -3.12
C LEU A 95 11.32 13.97 -1.71
N ASP A 96 12.60 14.20 -1.43
CA ASP A 96 13.15 14.12 -0.07
C ASP A 96 12.74 15.38 0.72
N LEU A 97 11.79 15.20 1.63
CA LEU A 97 11.29 16.24 2.53
C LEU A 97 12.22 16.49 3.73
N GLY A 98 13.40 15.87 3.72
CA GLY A 98 14.39 15.93 4.78
C GLY A 98 14.45 14.63 5.58
N ARG A 99 15.65 14.32 6.07
CA ARG A 99 15.94 13.10 6.86
C ARG A 99 15.58 11.79 6.16
N GLY A 100 15.53 11.79 4.82
CA GLY A 100 15.14 10.62 4.05
C GLY A 100 13.66 10.27 4.22
N ILE A 101 12.82 11.29 4.40
CA ILE A 101 11.37 11.17 4.27
C ILE A 101 11.03 11.44 2.81
N TYR A 102 10.60 10.43 2.07
CA TYR A 102 10.28 10.59 0.65
C TYR A 102 8.77 10.73 0.46
N ALA A 103 8.34 11.81 -0.18
CA ALA A 103 6.95 11.99 -0.57
C ALA A 103 6.56 10.88 -1.57
N PRO A 104 5.43 10.18 -1.35
CA PRO A 104 4.94 9.18 -2.31
C PRO A 104 4.48 9.85 -3.60
N THR A 105 4.74 9.19 -4.72
CA THR A 105 4.33 9.62 -6.07
C THR A 105 2.88 9.24 -6.39
N THR A 106 2.28 8.36 -5.58
CA THR A 106 0.91 7.86 -5.72
C THR A 106 0.12 8.12 -4.45
N SER A 107 -1.10 8.62 -4.60
CA SER A 107 -1.96 8.91 -3.46
C SER A 107 -2.59 7.66 -2.89
N VAL A 108 -2.73 7.64 -1.56
CA VAL A 108 -3.55 6.64 -0.86
C VAL A 108 -5.01 6.71 -1.30
N ASP A 109 -5.49 7.88 -1.75
CA ASP A 109 -6.84 8.02 -2.30
C ASP A 109 -6.99 7.30 -3.66
N GLU A 110 -5.97 7.28 -4.51
CA GLU A 110 -6.02 6.53 -5.79
C GLU A 110 -6.05 5.03 -5.53
N TYR A 111 -5.21 4.59 -4.59
CA TYR A 111 -5.17 3.21 -4.13
C TYR A 111 -6.53 2.74 -3.58
N PHE A 112 -7.13 3.51 -2.67
CA PHE A 112 -8.45 3.17 -2.14
C PHE A 112 -9.59 3.40 -3.13
N ALA A 113 -9.45 4.34 -4.07
CA ALA A 113 -10.47 4.56 -5.10
C ALA A 113 -10.63 3.32 -5.96
N GLU A 114 -9.54 2.68 -6.34
CA GLU A 114 -9.62 1.47 -7.16
C GLU A 114 -10.18 0.28 -6.39
N LEU A 115 -9.80 0.12 -5.11
CA LEU A 115 -10.43 -0.87 -4.22
C LEU A 115 -11.94 -0.62 -4.07
N ALA A 116 -12.35 0.63 -3.91
CA ALA A 116 -13.76 1.01 -3.82
C ALA A 116 -14.52 0.69 -5.11
N ARG A 117 -13.92 0.96 -6.28
CA ARG A 117 -14.48 0.61 -7.59
C ARG A 117 -14.65 -0.90 -7.73
N TRP A 118 -13.65 -1.68 -7.35
CA TRP A 118 -13.72 -3.16 -7.33
C TRP A 118 -14.80 -3.67 -6.37
N PHE A 119 -15.01 -3.00 -5.24
CA PHE A 119 -16.07 -3.31 -4.29
C PHE A 119 -17.48 -2.82 -4.74
N GLY A 120 -17.60 -2.28 -5.95
CA GLY A 120 -18.87 -1.88 -6.55
C GLY A 120 -19.29 -0.43 -6.32
N VAL A 121 -18.42 0.44 -5.77
CA VAL A 121 -18.72 1.87 -5.63
C VAL A 121 -18.75 2.52 -7.03
N PRO A 122 -19.85 3.21 -7.41
CA PRO A 122 -19.89 3.98 -8.65
C PRO A 122 -18.83 5.09 -8.65
N ALA A 123 -18.24 5.38 -9.80
CA ALA A 123 -17.21 6.42 -9.91
C ALA A 123 -17.72 7.78 -9.40
N SER A 124 -18.98 8.11 -9.70
CA SER A 124 -19.66 9.33 -9.23
C SER A 124 -19.67 9.49 -7.70
N ASP A 125 -19.56 8.38 -6.97
CA ASP A 125 -19.68 8.35 -5.51
C ASP A 125 -18.31 8.34 -4.82
N LEU A 126 -17.22 8.21 -5.59
CA LEU A 126 -15.86 8.23 -5.03
C LEU A 126 -15.58 9.49 -4.20
N PRO A 127 -15.96 10.73 -4.59
CA PRO A 127 -15.71 11.91 -3.76
C PRO A 127 -16.46 11.90 -2.42
N ARG A 128 -17.50 11.07 -2.27
CA ARG A 128 -18.20 10.90 -0.99
C ARG A 128 -17.45 9.96 -0.05
N VAL A 129 -16.83 8.91 -0.60
CA VAL A 129 -16.07 7.90 0.18
C VAL A 129 -14.65 8.39 0.47
N LEU A 130 -14.05 9.07 -0.50
CA LEU A 130 -12.68 9.57 -0.49
C LEU A 130 -12.70 11.06 -0.84
N PRO A 131 -12.89 11.96 0.16
CA PRO A 131 -13.11 13.38 -0.08
C PRO A 131 -12.00 14.09 -0.86
N ASN A 132 -10.78 13.56 -0.82
CA ASN A 132 -9.61 14.11 -1.48
C ASN A 132 -9.34 13.49 -2.87
N VAL A 133 -10.09 12.47 -3.30
CA VAL A 133 -9.82 11.71 -4.53
C VAL A 133 -9.71 12.59 -5.77
N THR A 134 -10.52 13.67 -5.85
CA THR A 134 -10.54 14.58 -7.01
C THR A 134 -9.25 15.40 -7.18
N ARG A 135 -8.35 15.38 -6.18
CA ARG A 135 -7.00 15.96 -6.28
C ARG A 135 -6.03 15.07 -7.06
N PHE A 136 -6.35 13.78 -7.20
CA PHE A 136 -5.43 12.76 -7.72
C PHE A 136 -6.04 11.97 -8.88
N TYR A 137 -7.36 11.78 -8.90
CA TYR A 137 -8.08 11.03 -9.91
C TYR A 137 -9.38 11.74 -10.31
N SER A 138 -9.71 11.73 -11.61
CA SER A 138 -10.99 12.23 -12.12
C SER A 138 -12.02 11.10 -12.15
N PRO A 139 -13.15 11.20 -11.42
CA PRO A 139 -14.25 10.24 -11.52
C PRO A 139 -14.88 10.09 -12.91
N GLN A 140 -14.60 11.02 -13.83
CA GLN A 140 -15.06 10.99 -15.22
C GLN A 140 -14.03 10.33 -16.15
N SER A 141 -12.86 9.96 -15.64
CA SER A 141 -11.83 9.23 -16.39
C SER A 141 -12.38 7.91 -16.95
N ALA A 142 -11.95 7.57 -18.16
CA ALA A 142 -12.18 6.25 -18.74
C ALA A 142 -11.22 5.20 -18.18
N GLU A 143 -10.06 5.62 -17.69
CA GLU A 143 -9.05 4.78 -17.06
C GLU A 143 -9.36 4.55 -15.58
N LEU A 144 -8.94 3.41 -15.05
CA LEU A 144 -8.96 3.14 -13.61
C LEU A 144 -7.94 4.02 -12.87
N PRO A 145 -8.08 4.21 -11.54
CA PRO A 145 -7.17 5.05 -10.77
C PRO A 145 -5.70 4.66 -10.92
N LEU A 146 -5.37 3.37 -10.75
CA LEU A 146 -4.01 2.83 -10.93
C LEU A 146 -3.98 1.68 -11.95
N GLY A 147 -5.11 1.01 -12.20
CA GLY A 147 -5.18 -0.18 -13.07
C GLY A 147 -4.69 -1.47 -12.41
N MET A 148 -4.59 -1.49 -11.08
CA MET A 148 -4.18 -2.67 -10.30
C MET A 148 -5.25 -3.76 -10.18
N LEU A 149 -6.52 -3.47 -10.48
CA LEU A 149 -7.63 -4.42 -10.39
C LEU A 149 -8.38 -4.56 -11.71
N ARG A 150 -8.83 -5.79 -12.00
CA ARG A 150 -9.82 -6.06 -13.04
C ARG A 150 -11.22 -5.81 -12.45
N LEU A 151 -11.98 -4.92 -13.08
CA LEU A 151 -13.38 -4.63 -12.76
C LEU A 151 -14.35 -5.46 -13.60
#